data_AF-A0A5D2VDF2-F1
#
_entry.id   AF-A0A5D2VDF2-F1
#
_cell.length_a   1.000
_cell.length_b   1.000
_cell.length_c   1.000
_cell.angle_alpha   90.00
_cell.angle_beta   90.00
_cell.angle_gamma   90.00
#
_symmetry.space_group_name_H-M   'P 1'
#
loop_
_entity.id
_entity.type
_entity.pdbx_description
1 polymer ?
#
loop_
_entity_poly.entity_id
_entity_poly.type
_entity_poly.pdbx_seq_one_letter_code
_entity_poly.pdbx_strand_id
1 'polypeptide(L)' 'MAIEKVLIANNTSIIQDEVLAHRLGPVPIRVDPRLFDYLSENEQPNEKNTIVFKLHVQCKRGSPRITAGMMKMILLPR' A
#
# COMPACT_ATOMS: atom_id res chain seq x y z
N MET A 1 -9.87 4.29 -6.97
CA MET A 1 -9.10 4.05 -5.72
C MET A 1 -7.63 4.09 -6.04
N ALA A 2 -6.84 4.78 -5.21
CA ALA A 2 -5.38 4.90 -5.33
C ALA A 2 -4.75 4.95 -3.93
N ILE A 3 -3.42 4.79 -3.85
CA ILE A 3 -2.70 4.87 -2.58
C ILE A 3 -2.42 6.33 -2.25
N GLU A 4 -2.92 6.80 -1.12
CA GLU A 4 -2.71 8.18 -0.64
C GLU A 4 -1.67 8.25 0.49
N LYS A 5 -1.82 7.40 1.51
CA LYS A 5 -0.94 7.37 2.67
C LYS A 5 -0.08 6.10 2.66
N VAL A 6 1.23 6.27 2.76
CA VAL A 6 2.20 5.16 2.86
C VAL A 6 2.92 5.27 4.20
N LEU A 7 2.78 4.23 5.01
CA LEU A 7 3.44 4.14 6.32
C LEU A 7 4.65 3.21 6.18
N ILE A 8 5.85 3.76 6.36
CA ILE A 8 7.11 3.01 6.24
C ILE A 8 7.63 2.73 7.65
N ALA A 9 7.71 1.45 8.00
CA ALA A 9 8.27 1.03 9.28
C ALA A 9 9.78 0.80 9.20
N ASN A 10 10.26 0.21 8.09
CA ASN A 10 11.68 -0.07 7.87
C ASN A 10 11.97 -0.21 6.37
N ASN A 11 12.66 0.77 5.78
CA ASN A 11 13.16 0.71 4.42
C ASN A 11 14.69 0.76 4.43
N THR A 12 15.32 -0.37 4.09
CA THR A 12 16.78 -0.49 3.93
C THR A 12 17.20 -0.62 2.46
N SER A 13 16.27 -0.33 1.54
CA SER A 13 16.57 -0.33 0.11
C SER A 13 17.36 0.91 -0.29
N ILE A 14 17.84 0.92 -1.54
CA ILE A 14 18.55 2.07 -2.12
C ILE A 14 17.57 3.22 -2.44
N ILE A 15 16.28 2.91 -2.61
CA ILE A 15 15.27 3.91 -2.98
C ILE A 15 14.83 4.64 -1.73
N GLN A 16 14.86 5.97 -1.78
CA GLN A 16 14.38 6.84 -0.71
C GLN A 16 12.88 6.67 -0.48
N ASP A 17 12.44 6.94 0.75
CA ASP A 17 11.07 6.71 1.21
C ASP A 17 10.03 7.49 0.40
N GLU A 18 10.29 8.77 0.14
CA GLU A 18 9.44 9.65 -0.65
C GLU A 18 9.31 9.20 -2.10
N VAL A 19 10.42 8.74 -2.68
CA VAL A 19 10.45 8.22 -4.06
C VAL A 19 9.70 6.91 -4.13
N LEU A 20 9.87 6.02 -3.14
CA LEU A 20 9.16 4.75 -3.07
C LEU A 20 7.64 4.97 -2.93
N ALA A 21 7.22 5.84 -2.02
CA ALA A 21 5.81 6.18 -1.81
C ALA A 21 5.18 6.79 -3.06
N HIS A 22 5.89 7.73 -3.72
CA HIS A 22 5.43 8.32 -4.96
C HIS A 22 5.23 7.29 -6.08
N ARG A 23 6.11 6.29 -6.17
CA ARG A 23 5.98 5.19 -7.14
C ARG A 23 4.83 4.23 -6.83
N LEU A 24 4.37 4.16 -5.58
CA LEU A 24 3.21 3.36 -5.19
C LEU A 24 1.88 4.07 -5.49
N GLY A 25 1.85 5.40 -5.49
CA GLY A 25 0.67 6.20 -5.84
C GLY A 25 -0.03 5.80 -7.15
N PRO A 26 0.68 5.73 -8.29
CA PRO A 26 0.08 5.39 -9.60
C PRO A 26 -0.16 3.89 -9.81
N VAL A 27 0.02 3.04 -8.78
CA VAL A 27 -0.26 1.60 -8.92
C VAL A 27 -1.79 1.40 -8.99
N PRO A 28 -2.32 0.78 -10.07
CA PRO A 28 -3.74 0.60 -10.21
C PRO A 28 -4.26 -0.45 -9.22
N ILE A 29 -5.30 -0.07 -8.46
CA ILE A 29 -5.99 -0.96 -7.52
C ILE A 29 -7.28 -1.46 -8.17
N ARG A 30 -7.42 -2.79 -8.29
CA ARG A 30 -8.61 -3.41 -8.87
C ARG A 30 -9.73 -3.54 -7.82
N VAL A 31 -10.43 -2.44 -7.58
CA VAL A 31 -11.56 -2.33 -6.66
C VAL A 31 -12.65 -1.46 -7.27
N ASP A 32 -13.91 -1.80 -7.02
CA ASP A 32 -15.05 -0.93 -7.36
C ASP A 32 -15.12 0.25 -6.38
N PRO A 33 -14.92 1.50 -6.83
CA PRO A 33 -14.97 2.67 -5.95
C PRO A 33 -16.37 2.95 -5.38
N ARG A 34 -17.44 2.40 -5.96
CA ARG A 34 -18.82 2.65 -5.51
C ARG A 34 -19.18 1.95 -4.21
N LEU A 35 -18.35 1.02 -3.77
CA LEU A 35 -18.55 0.27 -2.52
C LEU A 35 -17.96 0.97 -1.29
N PHE A 36 -17.28 2.11 -1.49
CA PHE A 36 -16.56 2.82 -0.44
C PHE A 36 -17.08 4.25 -0.29
N ASP A 37 -17.17 4.72 0.95
CA ASP A 37 -17.50 6.11 1.26
C ASP A 37 -16.23 6.97 1.25
N TYR A 38 -16.41 8.27 0.97
CA TYR A 38 -15.30 9.23 1.01
C TYR A 38 -14.89 9.53 2.45
N LEU A 39 -13.58 9.60 2.68
CA LEU A 39 -13.05 10.02 3.98
C LEU A 39 -13.23 11.54 4.16
N SER A 40 -13.91 11.94 5.24
CA SER A 40 -14.00 13.35 5.66
C SER A 40 -12.77 13.75 6.47
N GLU A 41 -12.38 15.03 6.49
CA GLU A 41 -11.15 15.49 7.17
C GLU A 41 -11.06 15.14 8.66
N ASN A 42 -12.21 15.03 9.34
CA ASN A 42 -12.30 14.70 10.76
C ASN A 42 -12.56 13.20 11.02
N GLU A 43 -12.70 12.40 9.98
CA GLU A 43 -13.08 10.99 10.11
C GLU A 43 -11.85 10.08 10.10
N GLN A 44 -11.85 9.10 11.00
CA GLN A 44 -10.77 8.12 11.07
C GLN A 44 -10.94 7.06 9.97
N PRO A 45 -9.83 6.53 9.41
CA PRO A 45 -9.89 5.42 8.46
C PRO A 45 -10.63 4.23 9.06
N ASN A 46 -11.66 3.74 8.37
CA ASN A 46 -12.47 2.60 8.79
C ASN A 46 -12.65 1.63 7.61
N GLU A 47 -13.19 0.44 7.89
CA GLU A 47 -13.35 -0.66 6.93
C GLU A 47 -14.19 -0.28 5.69
N LYS A 48 -15.10 0.69 5.82
CA LYS A 48 -15.95 1.18 4.72
C LYS A 48 -15.29 2.23 3.83
N ASN A 49 -14.22 2.87 4.31
CA ASN A 49 -13.68 4.10 3.71
C ASN A 49 -12.23 3.91 3.26
N THR A 50 -11.53 2.89 3.78
CA THR A 50 -10.10 2.71 3.53
C THR A 50 -9.73 1.25 3.37
N ILE A 51 -8.83 1.00 2.41
CA ILE A 51 -8.22 -0.31 2.18
C ILE A 51 -6.76 -0.23 2.58
N VAL A 52 -6.31 -1.18 3.40
CA VAL A 52 -4.92 -1.25 3.84
C VAL A 52 -4.20 -2.36 3.07
N PHE A 53 -3.01 -2.05 2.56
CA PHE A 53 -2.12 -3.02 1.94
C PHE A 53 -0.86 -3.17 2.78
N LYS A 54 -0.35 -4.40 2.91
CA LYS A 54 0.92 -4.66 3.59
C LYS A 54 1.96 -5.12 2.58
N LEU A 55 3.03 -4.33 2.44
CA LEU A 55 4.22 -4.71 1.70
C LEU A 55 5.30 -5.12 2.69
N HIS A 56 5.63 -6.42 2.73
CA HIS A 56 6.72 -6.94 3.55
C HIS A 56 7.59 -7.85 2.68
N VAL A 57 8.74 -7.33 2.29
CA VAL A 57 9.62 -7.95 1.30
C VAL A 57 11.04 -8.03 1.86
N GLN A 58 11.68 -9.18 1.68
CA GLN A 58 13.07 -9.40 2.05
C GLN A 58 13.82 -10.04 0.87
N CYS A 59 14.94 -9.44 0.48
CA CYS A 59 15.82 -10.01 -0.54
C CYS A 59 16.86 -10.93 0.13
N LYS A 60 17.01 -12.15 -0.39
CA LYS A 60 18.03 -13.10 0.07
C LYS A 60 19.02 -13.35 -1.07
N ARG A 61 20.28 -13.65 -0.75
CA ARG A 61 21.28 -13.91 -1.79
C ARG A 61 20.83 -15.09 -2.67
N GLY A 62 20.80 -14.90 -3.98
CA GLY A 62 20.33 -15.89 -4.95
C GLY A 62 18.82 -15.88 -5.23
N SER A 63 18.02 -15.02 -4.57
CA SER A 63 16.60 -14.91 -4.89
C SER A 63 16.35 -14.13 -6.20
N PRO A 64 15.31 -14.48 -6.98
CA PRO A 64 14.92 -13.72 -8.16
C PRO A 64 14.45 -12.31 -7.78
N ARG A 65 14.44 -11.41 -8.77
CA ARG A 65 13.95 -10.04 -8.59
C ARG A 65 12.47 -10.06 -8.18
N ILE A 66 12.15 -9.36 -7.11
CA ILE A 66 10.78 -9.27 -6.59
C ILE A 66 10.03 -8.18 -7.35
N THR A 67 8.88 -8.54 -7.92
CA THR A 67 8.01 -7.63 -8.69
C THR A 67 6.77 -7.24 -7.90
N ALA A 68 6.20 -6.06 -8.20
CA ALA A 68 5.09 -5.45 -7.48
C ALA A 68 3.81 -6.30 -7.38
N GLY A 69 3.66 -7.35 -8.21
CA GLY A 69 2.52 -8.27 -8.16
C GLY A 69 2.41 -9.10 -6.86
N MET A 70 3.40 -9.04 -5.97
CA MET A 70 3.40 -9.74 -4.67
C MET A 70 2.85 -8.90 -3.50
N MET A 71 2.30 -7.70 -3.76
CA MET A 71 1.67 -6.92 -2.71
C MET A 71 0.43 -7.65 -2.21
N LYS A 72 0.51 -8.22 -1.00
CA LYS A 72 -0.55 -9.02 -0.42
C LYS A 72 -1.61 -8.08 0.13
N MET A 73 -2.83 -8.18 -0.41
CA MET A 73 -3.99 -7.56 0.21
C MET A 73 -4.24 -8.29 1.53
N ILE A 74 -4.02 -7.60 2.63
CA ILE A 74 -4.47 -8.04 3.93
C ILE A 74 -5.57 -7.05 4.27
N LEU A 75 -6.82 -7.47 4.12
CA LEU A 75 -7.89 -6.80 4.85
C LEU A 75 -7.50 -6.98 6.32
N LEU A 76 -7.05 -5.90 6.98
CA LEU A 76 -6.85 -5.93 8.41
C LEU A 76 -8.25 -5.72 9.01
N PRO A 77 -8.97 -6.76 9.47
CA PRO A 77 -9.92 -6.53 10.53
C PRO A 77 -9.12 -6.08 11.75
N ARG A 78 -9.72 -5.21 12.55
CA ARG A 78 -9.17 -4.68 13.81
C ARG A 78 -8.33 -5.67 14.61
#